data_AF-A0A7Z2GPG0-F1
#
_entry.id   AF-A0A7Z2GPG0-F1
#
_cell.length_a   1.000
_cell.length_b   1.000
_cell.length_c   1.000
_cell.angle_alpha   90.00
_cell.angle_beta   90.00
_cell.angle_gamma   90.00
#
_symmetry.space_group_name_H-M   'P 1'
#
loop_
_entity.id
_entity.type
_entity.pdbx_description
1 polymer ?
#
loop_
_entity_poly.entity_id
_entity_poly.type
_entity_poly.pdbx_seq_one_letter_code
_entity_poly.pdbx_strand_id
1 'polypeptide(L)' 'MLSPHELATLMLVRAAPEQIDMTRVELDALLDSKLIALDGAPARAERSGAWRRLVLTPAGLRLLDAAARLDAAHSREPHA' A
#
# COMPACT_ATOMS: atom_id res chain seq x y z
N MET A 1 -1.71 0.21 -15.56
CA MET A 1 -1.71 1.55 -14.93
C MET A 1 -2.48 1.43 -13.64
N LEU A 2 -2.04 2.08 -12.55
CA LEU A 2 -2.70 1.95 -11.26
C LEU A 2 -4.09 2.62 -11.29
N SER A 3 -5.14 1.88 -10.94
CA SER A 3 -6.47 2.42 -10.72
C SER A 3 -6.55 3.18 -9.39
N PRO A 4 -7.53 4.07 -9.20
CA PRO A 4 -7.74 4.76 -7.92
C PRO A 4 -7.94 3.79 -6.75
N HIS A 5 -8.58 2.65 -6.98
CA HIS A 5 -8.83 1.63 -5.95
C HIS A 5 -7.54 0.91 -5.52
N GLU A 6 -6.64 0.63 -6.47
CA GLU A 6 -5.32 0.06 -6.20
C GLU A 6 -4.45 1.06 -5.43
N LEU A 7 -4.53 2.36 -5.78
CA LEU A 7 -3.82 3.41 -5.04
C LEU A 7 -4.32 3.52 -3.60
N ALA A 8 -5.64 3.49 -3.39
CA ALA A 8 -6.24 3.51 -2.06
C ALA A 8 -5.81 2.28 -1.23
N THR A 9 -5.78 1.10 -1.86
CA THR A 9 -5.29 -0.12 -1.20
C THR A 9 -3.81 0.00 -0.82
N LEU A 10 -2.97 0.58 -1.70
CA LEU A 10 -1.57 0.85 -1.40
C LEU A 10 -1.39 1.82 -0.21
N MET A 11 -2.24 2.83 -0.10
CA MET A 11 -2.27 3.73 1.06
C MET A 11 -2.69 3.00 2.34
N LEU A 12 -3.66 2.09 2.26
CA LEU A 12 -4.07 1.25 3.39
C LEU A 12 -2.94 0.32 3.84
N VAL A 13 -2.18 -0.27 2.91
CA VAL A 13 -1.00 -1.12 3.23
C VAL A 13 0.02 -0.33 4.03
N ARG A 14 0.19 0.98 3.74
CA ARG A 14 1.06 1.85 4.53
C ARG A 14 0.54 2.11 5.94
N ALA A 15 -0.76 2.37 6.06
CA ALA A 15 -1.36 2.89 7.29
C ALA A 15 -1.72 1.80 8.30
N ALA A 16 -2.21 0.66 7.82
CA ALA A 16 -2.74 -0.43 8.64
C ALA A 16 -2.57 -1.79 7.95
N PRO A 17 -1.32 -2.26 7.74
CA PRO A 17 -1.05 -3.49 7.00
C PRO A 17 -1.67 -4.75 7.62
N GLU A 18 -1.88 -4.76 8.94
CA GLU A 18 -2.54 -5.86 9.67
C GLU A 18 -4.07 -5.90 9.51
N GLN A 19 -4.71 -4.82 9.05
CA GLN A 19 -6.18 -4.74 8.90
C GLN A 19 -6.64 -5.07 7.48
N ILE A 20 -5.71 -5.46 6.60
CA ILE A 20 -6.01 -5.69 5.20
C ILE A 20 -6.50 -7.10 4.98
N ASP A 21 -7.66 -7.19 4.37
CA ASP A 21 -8.20 -8.43 3.85
C ASP A 21 -7.31 -8.94 2.70
N MET A 22 -6.65 -10.09 2.93
CA MET A 22 -5.77 -10.74 1.96
C MET A 22 -6.51 -11.31 0.74
N THR A 23 -7.83 -11.31 0.73
CA THR A 23 -8.65 -11.77 -0.41
C THR A 23 -8.95 -10.67 -1.43
N ARG A 24 -8.50 -9.44 -1.17
CA ARG A 24 -8.68 -8.30 -2.09
C ARG A 24 -7.91 -8.50 -3.39
N VAL A 25 -8.64 -8.40 -4.51
CA VAL A 25 -8.11 -8.54 -5.88
C VAL A 25 -7.06 -7.48 -6.21
N GLU A 26 -7.13 -6.30 -5.60
CA GLU A 26 -6.14 -5.23 -5.81
C GLU A 26 -4.75 -5.64 -5.31
N LEU A 27 -4.66 -6.52 -4.32
CA LEU A 27 -3.39 -6.99 -3.78
C LEU A 27 -2.60 -7.78 -4.83
N ASP A 28 -3.28 -8.57 -5.66
CA ASP A 28 -2.64 -9.33 -6.73
C ASP A 28 -1.99 -8.38 -7.75
N ALA A 29 -2.70 -7.32 -8.14
CA ALA A 29 -2.17 -6.31 -9.06
C ALA A 29 -0.99 -5.52 -8.44
N LEU A 30 -1.06 -5.20 -7.15
CA LEU A 30 0.02 -4.51 -6.43
C LEU A 30 1.25 -5.42 -6.22
N LEU A 31 1.06 -6.72 -6.02
CA LEU A 31 2.11 -7.74 -5.94
C LEU A 31 2.77 -8.00 -7.30
N ASP A 32 1.97 -8.04 -8.37
CA ASP A 32 2.45 -8.16 -9.75
C ASP A 32 3.33 -6.96 -10.11
N SER A 33 2.86 -5.76 -9.76
CA SER A 33 3.58 -4.49 -9.94
C SER A 33 4.75 -4.26 -8.99
N LYS A 34 5.03 -5.20 -8.07
CA LYS A 34 6.11 -5.11 -7.06
C LYS A 34 6.04 -3.86 -6.18
N LEU A 35 4.84 -3.35 -5.92
CA LEU A 35 4.63 -2.20 -5.03
C LEU A 35 4.45 -2.63 -3.57
N ILE A 36 4.00 -3.87 -3.37
CA ILE A 36 3.90 -4.52 -2.07
C ILE A 36 4.57 -5.89 -2.12
N ALA A 37 4.90 -6.43 -0.96
CA ALA A 37 5.41 -7.78 -0.77
C ALA A 37 4.80 -8.42 0.47
N LEU A 38 4.83 -9.75 0.54
CA LEU A 38 4.48 -10.49 1.74
C LEU A 38 5.73 -10.61 2.61
N ASP A 39 5.66 -10.11 3.84
CA ASP A 39 6.68 -10.34 4.84
C ASP A 39 6.58 -11.80 5.33
N GLY A 40 7.64 -12.56 5.07
CA GLY A 40 7.79 -13.94 5.49
C GLY A 40 8.40 -14.08 6.88
N ALA A 41 8.72 -12.98 7.57
CA ALA A 41 9.22 -13.03 8.92
C ALA A 41 8.16 -13.65 9.85
N PRO A 42 8.54 -14.57 10.75
CA PRO A 42 7.62 -15.05 11.77
C PRO A 42 7.20 -13.84 12.60
N ALA A 43 5.93 -13.45 12.51
CA ALA A 43 5.35 -12.46 13.39
C ALA A 43 5.69 -12.89 14.82
N ARG A 44 6.48 -12.08 15.52
CA ARG A 44 6.87 -12.34 16.90
C ARG A 44 5.58 -12.57 17.68
N ALA A 45 5.42 -13.80 18.13
CA ALA A 45 4.15 -14.36 18.54
C ALA A 45 3.49 -13.56 19.67
N GLU A 46 2.29 -13.05 19.42
CA GLU A 46 1.24 -12.98 20.43
C GLU A 46 -0.02 -13.66 19.90
N ARG A 47 -0.06 -14.99 20.12
CA ARG A 47 -1.27 -15.81 20.36
C ARG A 47 -2.41 -15.89 19.33
N SER A 48 -2.24 -15.48 18.08
CA SER A 48 -3.20 -15.84 17.01
C SER A 48 -2.46 -16.11 15.70
N GLY A 49 -2.87 -17.18 14.99
CA GLY A 49 -2.12 -17.83 13.91
C GLY A 49 -1.52 -16.90 12.84
N ALA A 50 -0.33 -17.29 12.39
CA ALA A 50 0.50 -16.70 11.33
C ALA A 50 -0.25 -15.82 10.30
N TRP A 51 -0.43 -14.54 10.60
CA TRP A 51 -0.86 -13.55 9.61
C TRP A 51 0.35 -13.11 8.80
N ARG A 52 0.34 -13.42 7.49
CA ARG A 52 1.30 -12.88 6.51
C ARG A 52 1.15 -11.36 6.48
N ARG A 53 2.18 -10.59 6.83
CA ARG A 53 2.06 -9.13 6.81
C ARG A 53 2.30 -8.61 5.40
N LEU A 54 1.49 -7.68 4.93
CA LEU A 54 1.81 -6.93 3.71
C LEU A 54 2.80 -5.82 4.07
N VAL A 55 3.87 -5.70 3.30
CA VAL A 55 4.88 -4.65 3.43
C VAL A 55 5.01 -3.88 2.13
N LEU A 56 5.19 -2.57 2.24
CA LEU A 56 5.51 -1.74 1.08
C LEU A 56 6.92 -2.02 0.61
N THR A 57 7.09 -2.14 -0.71
CA THR A 57 8.43 -2.11 -1.30
C THR A 57 8.94 -0.67 -1.38
N PRO A 58 10.26 -0.46 -1.58
CA PRO A 58 10.78 0.87 -1.85
C PRO A 58 10.11 1.55 -3.06
N ALA A 59 9.66 0.79 -4.06
CA ALA A 59 8.94 1.31 -5.21
C ALA A 59 7.54 1.82 -4.82
N GLY A 60 6.80 1.03 -4.03
CA GLY A 60 5.49 1.44 -3.49
C GLY A 60 5.59 2.71 -2.64
N LEU A 61 6.62 2.80 -1.79
CA LEU A 61 6.85 4.01 -0.98
C LEU A 61 7.10 5.25 -1.85
N ARG A 62 8.00 5.15 -2.83
CA ARG A 62 8.28 6.27 -3.74
C ARG A 62 7.05 6.69 -4.56
N LEU A 63 6.20 5.74 -4.94
CA LEU A 63 4.95 6.04 -5.64
C LEU A 63 4.00 6.84 -4.75
N LEU A 64 3.83 6.44 -3.48
CA LEU A 64 3.01 7.18 -2.53
C LEU A 64 3.56 8.59 -2.24
N ASP A 65 4.88 8.73 -2.14
CA ASP A 65 5.52 10.04 -1.98
C ASP A 65 5.30 10.94 -3.20
N ALA A 66 5.37 10.38 -4.42
CA ALA A 66 5.09 11.12 -5.65
C ALA A 66 3.61 11.54 -5.72
N ALA A 67 2.68 10.64 -5.35
CA ALA A 67 1.25 10.94 -5.31
C ALA A 67 0.94 12.06 -4.31
N ALA A 68 1.52 12.02 -3.10
CA ALA A 68 1.34 13.06 -2.10
C ALA A 68 1.88 14.43 -2.57
N ARG A 69 2.98 14.44 -3.33
CA ARG A 69 3.52 15.67 -3.93
C ARG A 69 2.60 16.25 -5.00
N LEU A 70 2.01 15.40 -5.83
CA LEU A 70 1.05 15.83 -6.87
C LEU A 70 -0.21 16.42 -6.25
N ASP A 71 -0.74 15.80 -5.20
CA ASP A 71 -1.89 16.31 -4.43
C ASP A 71 -1.59 17.69 -3.81
N ALA A 72 -0.41 17.84 -3.21
CA ALA A 72 0.04 19.12 -2.65
C ALA A 72 0.30 20.19 -3.72
N ALA A 73 0.70 19.81 -4.94
CA ALA A 73 0.85 20.74 -6.05
C ALA A 73 -0.50 21.18 -6.59
N HIS A 74 -1.45 20.25 -6.75
CA HIS A 74 -2.82 20.56 -7.19
C HIS A 74 -3.56 21.45 -6.19
N SER A 75 -3.37 21.21 -4.89
CA SER A 75 -3.94 22.03 -3.81
C SER A 75 -3.36 23.45 -3.75
N ARG A 76 -2.23 23.71 -4.41
CA ARG A 76 -1.57 25.03 -4.47
C ARG A 76 -1.94 25.84 -5.71
N GLU A 77 -2.74 25.31 -6.63
CA GLU A 77 -3.30 26.07 -7.74
C GLU A 77 -4.52 26.84 -7.22
N PRO A 78 -4.44 28.17 -6.99
CA PRO A 78 -5.63 28.95 -6.71
C PRO A 78 -6.52 28.95 -7.95
N HIS A 79 -7.82 28.68 -7.78
CA HIS A 79 -8.84 29.06 -8.76
C HIS A 79 -8.71 30.57 -9.00
N ALA A 80 -8.10 30.93 -10.13
CA ALA A 80 -8.07 32.28 -10.67
C ALA A 80 -9.39 32.59 -11.40
#